data_AF-A0A183CVN7-F1
#
_entry.id   AF-A0A183CVN7-F1
#
_cell.length_a   1.000
_cell.length_b   1.000
_cell.length_c   1.000
_cell.angle_alpha   90.00
_cell.angle_beta   90.00
_cell.angle_gamma   90.00
#
_symmetry.space_group_name_H-M   'P 1'
#
loop_
_entity.id
_entity.type
_entity.pdbx_description
1 polymer ?
#
loop_
_entity_poly.entity_id
_entity_poly.type
_entity_poly.pdbx_seq_one_letter_code
_entity_poly.pdbx_strand_id
1 'polypeptide(L)'
;LIVFLILQVPNMISPRSESRCCAKCDAEFSFISRGTTCVRCAQRFCKKCFGKLRSEDKCMRICDMCLRQQDYAQNKENNLRKNVNPLQIGATEGEILYASNVRFRGSLNKPLRRYFVVRKDFCLYSYASDSAENALAMLPLPGCEVKMSGERLTFTIKHMERQYTVSVDNEQAQIKWMAVLDLASNAVLREKTNL
;
A
#
# COMPACT_ATOMS: atom_id res chain seq x y z
N LEU A 1 -18.66 -22.16 14.53
CA LEU A 1 -17.63 -21.42 15.30
C LEU A 1 -17.21 -20.22 14.47
N ILE A 2 -17.44 -19.03 15.03
CA ILE A 2 -16.93 -17.70 14.67
C ILE A 2 -17.34 -17.15 13.29
N VAL A 3 -18.57 -16.65 13.25
CA VAL A 3 -19.02 -15.59 12.33
C VAL A 3 -18.50 -14.27 12.87
N PHE A 4 -17.71 -13.55 12.09
CA PHE A 4 -17.21 -12.20 12.43
C PHE A 4 -18.39 -11.23 12.57
N LEU A 5 -18.56 -10.70 13.78
CA LEU A 5 -19.35 -9.51 14.07
C LEU A 5 -18.75 -8.33 13.30
N ILE A 6 -19.46 -7.87 12.27
CA ILE A 6 -19.29 -6.51 11.76
C ILE A 6 -19.79 -5.59 12.87
N LEU A 7 -18.87 -5.02 13.64
CA LEU A 7 -19.18 -3.84 14.45
C LEU A 7 -19.44 -2.69 13.47
N GLN A 8 -20.71 -2.53 13.11
CA GLN A 8 -21.22 -1.29 12.56
C GLN A 8 -20.95 -0.21 13.60
N VAL A 9 -20.04 0.71 13.29
CA VAL A 9 -19.90 1.95 14.06
C VAL A 9 -21.26 2.65 13.94
N PRO A 10 -21.99 2.88 15.04
CA PRO A 10 -23.28 3.54 14.95
C PRO A 10 -23.03 4.96 14.42
N ASN A 11 -23.65 5.25 13.28
CA ASN A 11 -23.80 6.60 12.77
C ASN A 11 -24.66 7.36 13.79
N MET A 12 -24.01 8.01 14.75
CA MET A 12 -24.64 8.90 15.71
C MET A 12 -25.08 10.16 14.97
N ILE A 13 -26.19 10.05 14.23
CA ILE A 13 -27.02 11.20 13.88
C ILE A 13 -27.69 11.61 15.20
N SER A 14 -26.99 12.46 15.95
CA SER A 14 -27.59 13.13 17.10
C SER A 14 -28.67 14.10 16.61
N PRO A 15 -29.87 14.11 17.22
CA PRO A 15 -30.90 15.07 16.89
C PRO A 15 -30.43 16.48 17.23
N ARG A 16 -30.80 17.43 16.36
CA ARG A 16 -30.60 18.88 16.46
C ARG A 16 -30.55 19.39 17.92
N SER A 17 -29.36 19.67 18.41
CA SER A 17 -29.15 20.76 19.35
C SER A 17 -28.39 21.85 18.60
N GLU A 18 -28.91 23.08 18.59
CA GLU A 18 -28.09 24.23 18.24
C GLU A 18 -26.98 24.31 19.27
N SER A 19 -25.84 23.67 18.99
CA SER A 19 -24.72 23.68 19.92
C SER A 19 -24.35 25.14 20.20
N ARG A 20 -24.57 25.55 21.45
CA ARG A 20 -24.15 26.85 21.96
C ARG A 20 -22.64 26.93 22.11
N CYS A 21 -21.91 25.87 21.80
CA CYS A 21 -20.47 25.78 22.00
C CYS A 21 -19.71 25.47 20.71
N CYS A 22 -18.45 25.89 20.65
CA CYS A 22 -17.54 25.54 19.58
C CYS A 22 -17.24 24.04 19.60
N ALA A 23 -17.49 23.32 18.49
CA ALA A 23 -17.27 21.88 18.34
C ALA A 23 -15.79 21.40 18.40
N LYS A 24 -14.86 22.24 18.88
CA LYS A 24 -13.42 21.92 19.00
C LYS A 24 -12.84 22.30 20.36
N CYS A 25 -13.28 23.43 20.91
CA CYS A 25 -12.73 23.95 22.18
C CYS A 25 -13.82 24.24 23.21
N ASP A 26 -15.06 23.83 22.93
CA ASP A 26 -16.26 23.97 23.76
C ASP A 26 -16.58 25.39 24.26
N ALA A 27 -15.91 26.41 23.71
CA ALA A 27 -16.17 27.80 24.04
C ALA A 27 -17.61 28.19 23.69
N GLU A 28 -18.33 28.74 24.67
CA GLU A 28 -19.71 29.19 24.52
C GLU A 28 -19.82 30.39 23.56
N PHE A 29 -20.85 30.34 22.73
CA PHE A 29 -21.27 31.40 21.85
C PHE A 29 -22.23 32.31 22.61
N SER A 30 -21.82 33.55 22.83
CA SER A 30 -22.65 34.61 23.40
C SER A 30 -23.36 35.38 22.28
N PHE A 31 -24.17 36.37 22.67
CA PHE A 31 -24.79 37.33 21.74
C PHE A 31 -23.77 38.05 20.83
N ILE A 32 -22.50 38.13 21.26
CA ILE A 32 -21.39 38.80 20.56
C ILE A 32 -20.52 37.80 19.80
N SER A 33 -20.30 36.58 20.34
CA SER A 33 -19.47 35.56 19.69
C SER A 33 -20.30 34.59 18.83
N ARG A 34 -20.58 34.99 17.59
CA ARG A 34 -21.27 34.11 16.62
C ARG A 34 -20.31 33.07 16.03
N GLY A 35 -20.68 31.80 16.13
CA GLY A 35 -19.96 30.68 15.52
C GLY A 35 -20.11 30.66 13.99
N THR A 36 -19.20 29.97 13.31
CA THR A 36 -19.24 29.70 11.86
C THR A 36 -19.56 28.22 11.63
N THR A 37 -20.57 27.94 10.80
CA THR A 37 -21.02 26.57 10.48
C THR A 37 -20.24 26.02 9.29
N CYS A 38 -19.72 24.80 9.43
CA CYS A 38 -19.08 24.07 8.34
C CYS A 38 -20.15 23.50 7.41
N VAL A 39 -20.07 23.77 6.12
CA VAL A 39 -21.03 23.26 5.12
C VAL A 39 -20.95 21.74 5.00
N ARG A 40 -19.79 21.12 5.24
CA ARG A 40 -19.59 19.67 5.10
C ARG A 40 -20.09 18.87 6.30
N CYS A 41 -19.70 19.23 7.52
CA CYS A 41 -20.04 18.46 8.72
C CYS A 41 -21.15 19.08 9.59
N ALA A 42 -21.70 20.22 9.18
CA ALA A 42 -22.71 21.00 9.90
C ALA A 42 -22.32 21.48 11.31
N GLN A 43 -21.11 21.18 11.79
CA GLN A 43 -20.61 21.59 13.10
C GLN A 43 -20.27 23.08 13.13
N ARG A 44 -20.39 23.68 14.32
CA ARG A 44 -20.20 25.12 14.55
C ARG A 44 -18.90 25.39 15.30
N PHE A 45 -18.05 26.26 14.76
CA PHE A 45 -16.75 26.56 15.35
C PHE A 45 -16.56 28.05 15.64
N CYS A 46 -15.77 28.38 16.65
CA CYS A 46 -15.36 29.74 16.93
C CYS A 46 -14.37 30.25 15.86
N LYS A 47 -14.11 31.56 15.84
CA LYS A 47 -13.17 32.19 14.90
C LYS A 47 -11.78 31.54 14.91
N LYS A 48 -11.29 31.13 16.08
CA LYS A 48 -9.96 30.50 16.23
C LYS A 48 -9.93 29.04 15.74
N CYS A 49 -11.08 28.35 15.77
CA CYS A 49 -11.13 26.91 15.51
C CYS A 49 -11.63 26.54 14.11
N PHE A 50 -12.31 27.46 13.40
CA PHE A 50 -12.88 27.16 12.08
C PHE A 50 -11.81 26.92 11.01
N GLY A 51 -10.68 27.61 11.09
CA GLY A 51 -9.61 27.53 10.10
C GLY A 51 -9.60 28.70 9.11
N LYS A 52 -8.80 28.57 8.05
CA LYS A 52 -8.52 29.66 7.11
C LYS A 52 -9.71 30.04 6.21
N LEU A 53 -10.58 29.08 5.90
CA LEU A 53 -11.73 29.27 4.99
C LEU A 53 -12.94 29.96 5.63
N ARG A 54 -12.76 30.59 6.80
CA ARG A 54 -13.85 31.31 7.49
C ARG A 54 -14.35 32.52 6.70
N SER A 55 -13.44 33.20 6.01
CA SER A 55 -13.74 34.43 5.27
C SER A 55 -14.34 34.17 3.88
N GLU A 56 -14.33 32.92 3.44
CA GLU A 56 -14.91 32.50 2.16
C GLU A 56 -16.44 32.66 2.15
N ASP A 57 -17.00 32.56 0.95
CA ASP A 57 -18.44 32.51 0.74
C ASP A 57 -19.10 31.48 1.63
N LYS A 58 -20.29 31.80 2.15
CA LYS A 58 -21.02 30.95 3.11
C LYS A 58 -21.16 29.50 2.64
N CYS A 59 -21.29 29.28 1.33
CA CYS A 59 -21.43 27.96 0.70
C CYS A 59 -20.11 27.18 0.59
N MET A 60 -18.96 27.84 0.78
CA MET A 60 -17.62 27.25 0.68
C MET A 60 -16.91 27.09 2.04
N ARG A 61 -17.57 27.47 3.14
CA ARG A 61 -16.97 27.42 4.48
C ARG A 61 -16.85 25.98 4.96
N ILE A 62 -15.66 25.42 4.85
CA ILE A 62 -15.30 24.08 5.31
C ILE A 62 -14.30 24.21 6.46
N CYS A 63 -14.51 23.46 7.56
CA CYS A 63 -13.56 23.46 8.68
C CYS A 63 -12.25 22.73 8.32
N ASP A 64 -11.15 23.07 9.00
CA ASP A 64 -9.83 22.48 8.74
C ASP A 64 -9.83 20.94 8.73
N MET A 65 -10.64 20.30 9.59
CA MET A 65 -10.73 18.83 9.62
C MET A 65 -11.36 18.27 8.34
N CYS A 66 -12.47 18.87 7.90
CA CYS A 66 -13.14 18.49 6.67
C CYS A 66 -12.31 18.78 5.43
N LEU A 67 -11.52 19.86 5.44
CA LEU A 67 -10.57 20.19 4.39
C LEU A 67 -9.46 19.13 4.32
N ARG A 68 -8.84 18.78 5.46
CA ARG A 68 -7.83 17.71 5.52
C ARG A 68 -8.36 16.34 5.08
N GLN A 69 -9.60 16.01 5.43
CA GLN A 69 -10.26 14.78 4.98
C GLN A 69 -10.51 14.78 3.46
N GLN A 70 -10.86 15.93 2.89
CA GLN A 70 -11.01 16.10 1.44
C GLN A 70 -9.66 15.96 0.73
N ASP A 71 -8.61 16.63 1.23
CA ASP A 71 -7.26 16.54 0.66
C ASP A 71 -6.73 15.10 0.73
N TYR A 72 -6.97 14.40 1.85
CA TYR A 72 -6.60 13.00 2.00
C TYR A 72 -7.34 12.08 1.02
N ALA A 73 -8.64 12.30 0.81
CA ALA A 73 -9.43 11.55 -0.17
C ALA A 73 -8.96 11.84 -1.61
N GLN A 74 -8.70 13.10 -1.97
CA GLN A 74 -8.19 13.49 -3.29
C GLN A 74 -6.76 12.96 -3.53
N ASN A 75 -5.89 12.93 -2.52
CA ASN A 75 -4.55 12.35 -2.65
C ASN A 75 -4.59 10.81 -2.82
N LYS A 76 -5.54 10.15 -2.14
CA LYS A 76 -5.77 8.70 -2.30
C LYS A 76 -6.29 8.38 -3.71
N GLU A 77 -7.20 9.19 -4.24
CA GLU A 77 -7.74 9.01 -5.59
C GLU A 77 -6.71 9.34 -6.69
N ASN A 78 -5.87 10.37 -6.49
CA ASN A 78 -4.77 10.69 -7.40
C ASN A 78 -3.62 9.65 -7.37
N ASN A 79 -3.38 9.00 -6.23
CA ASN A 79 -2.43 7.88 -6.15
C ASN A 79 -2.97 6.60 -6.81
N LEU A 80 -4.28 6.34 -6.73
CA LEU A 80 -4.93 5.21 -7.41
C LEU A 80 -5.00 5.38 -8.94
N ARG A 81 -4.93 6.61 -9.45
CA ARG A 81 -5.02 6.94 -10.89
C ARG A 81 -3.67 7.11 -11.61
N LYS A 82 -2.53 7.04 -10.92
CA LYS A 82 -1.25 6.87 -11.62
C LYS A 82 -1.20 5.43 -12.11
N ASN A 83 -1.57 5.23 -13.37
CA ASN A 83 -1.43 4.00 -14.13
C ASN A 83 0.08 3.74 -14.37
N VAL A 84 0.84 3.51 -13.29
CA VAL A 84 2.24 3.13 -13.36
C VAL A 84 2.29 1.68 -13.75
N ASN A 85 2.78 1.41 -14.97
CA ASN A 85 3.10 0.05 -15.36
C ASN A 85 4.14 -0.51 -14.36
N PRO A 86 3.80 -1.51 -13.53
CA PRO A 86 4.71 -2.01 -12.50
C PRO A 86 5.96 -2.68 -13.09
N LEU A 87 5.95 -2.96 -14.40
CA LEU A 87 7.09 -3.52 -15.12
C LEU A 87 8.05 -2.44 -15.66
N GLN A 88 7.66 -1.16 -15.62
CA GLN A 88 8.51 -0.05 -16.03
C GLN A 88 9.42 0.37 -14.87
N ILE A 89 10.33 -0.53 -14.51
CA ILE A 89 11.36 -0.35 -13.48
C ILE A 89 12.63 -1.09 -13.93
N GLY A 90 13.78 -0.44 -13.84
CA GLY A 90 15.06 -1.01 -14.26
C GLY A 90 15.58 -2.06 -13.28
N ALA A 91 16.35 -3.03 -13.80
CA ALA A 91 16.90 -4.16 -13.03
C ALA A 91 17.76 -3.73 -11.82
N THR A 92 18.35 -2.53 -11.86
CA THR A 92 19.20 -1.95 -10.81
C THR A 92 18.54 -0.83 -10.00
N GLU A 93 17.34 -0.40 -10.40
CA GLU A 93 16.62 0.70 -9.74
C GLU A 93 15.92 0.22 -8.46
N GLY A 94 15.51 1.13 -7.57
CA GLY A 94 14.67 0.82 -6.40
C GLY A 94 15.37 0.05 -5.26
N GLU A 95 14.58 -0.35 -4.26
CA GLU A 95 15.11 -1.03 -3.07
C GLU A 95 15.18 -2.55 -3.28
N ILE A 96 16.37 -3.04 -3.62
CA ILE A 96 16.65 -4.45 -3.91
C ILE A 96 17.05 -5.19 -2.62
N LEU A 97 16.39 -6.31 -2.35
CA LEU A 97 16.77 -7.25 -1.29
C LEU A 97 17.83 -8.23 -1.78
N TYR A 98 17.62 -8.79 -2.98
CA TYR A 98 18.60 -9.67 -3.61
C TYR A 98 18.37 -9.77 -5.11
N ALA A 99 19.46 -9.92 -5.86
CA ALA A 99 19.40 -10.09 -7.31
C ALA A 99 20.57 -10.92 -7.82
N SER A 100 20.33 -11.72 -8.85
CA SER A 100 21.38 -12.45 -9.57
C SER A 100 20.85 -13.06 -10.87
N ASN A 101 21.78 -13.50 -11.72
CA ASN A 101 21.47 -14.34 -12.87
C ASN A 101 21.05 -15.74 -12.42
N VAL A 102 20.01 -16.28 -13.04
CA VAL A 102 19.47 -17.61 -12.77
C VAL A 102 19.11 -18.34 -14.06
N ARG A 103 19.05 -19.68 -13.98
CA ARG A 103 18.37 -20.52 -14.98
C ARG A 103 16.98 -20.85 -14.48
N PHE A 104 15.97 -20.37 -15.19
CA PHE A 104 14.56 -20.49 -14.84
C PHE A 104 13.83 -21.44 -15.78
N ARG A 105 12.98 -22.31 -15.22
CA ARG A 105 12.02 -23.15 -15.97
C ARG A 105 10.62 -22.83 -15.47
N GLY A 106 9.77 -22.33 -16.38
CA GLY A 106 8.34 -22.12 -16.13
C GLY A 106 7.49 -23.34 -16.52
N SER A 107 6.19 -23.12 -16.75
CA SER A 107 5.23 -24.19 -17.07
C SER A 107 5.58 -25.00 -18.31
N LEU A 108 6.27 -24.40 -19.29
CA LEU A 108 6.72 -25.09 -20.51
C LEU A 108 7.99 -25.93 -20.29
N ASN A 109 8.56 -25.92 -19.08
CA ASN A 109 9.80 -26.61 -18.69
C ASN A 109 11.04 -26.28 -19.55
N LYS A 110 10.97 -25.28 -20.42
CA LYS A 110 12.11 -24.79 -21.22
C LYS A 110 13.01 -23.90 -20.35
N PRO A 111 14.32 -24.19 -20.24
CA PRO A 111 15.24 -23.37 -19.48
C PRO A 111 15.50 -22.03 -20.17
N LEU A 112 15.40 -20.96 -19.39
CA LEU A 112 15.65 -19.59 -19.79
C LEU A 112 16.67 -18.96 -18.85
N ARG A 113 17.58 -18.14 -19.38
CA ARG A 113 18.43 -17.28 -18.55
C ARG A 113 17.67 -16.00 -18.22
N ARG A 114 17.64 -15.62 -16.95
CA ARG A 114 17.00 -14.41 -16.47
C ARG A 114 17.82 -13.78 -15.38
N TYR A 115 17.75 -12.46 -15.28
CA TYR A 115 18.19 -11.75 -14.09
C TYR A 115 16.97 -11.57 -13.18
N PHE A 116 17.03 -12.13 -11.98
CA PHE A 116 15.94 -12.09 -11.00
C PHE A 116 16.26 -11.05 -9.94
N VAL A 117 15.24 -10.29 -9.52
CA VAL A 117 15.37 -9.23 -8.51
C VAL A 117 14.20 -9.32 -7.53
N VAL A 118 14.50 -9.50 -6.25
CA VAL A 118 13.50 -9.37 -5.16
C VAL A 118 13.65 -7.99 -4.55
N ARG A 119 12.54 -7.28 -4.39
CA ARG A 119 12.51 -5.91 -3.86
C ARG A 119 11.79 -5.84 -2.51
N LYS A 120 11.91 -4.71 -1.81
CA LYS A 120 11.23 -4.46 -0.52
C LYS A 120 9.71 -4.39 -0.60
N ASP A 121 9.14 -4.34 -1.80
CA ASP A 121 7.70 -4.51 -2.05
C ASP A 121 7.27 -6.00 -1.98
N PHE A 122 8.21 -6.90 -1.70
CA PHE A 122 8.03 -8.36 -1.66
C PHE A 122 7.58 -8.95 -3.00
N CYS A 123 7.94 -8.31 -4.11
CA CYS A 123 7.77 -8.86 -5.44
C CYS A 123 9.11 -9.38 -6.01
N LEU A 124 9.02 -10.49 -6.73
CA LEU A 124 10.08 -11.03 -7.58
C LEU A 124 9.88 -10.55 -9.01
N TYR A 125 10.86 -9.85 -9.55
CA TYR A 125 10.88 -9.38 -10.93
C TYR A 125 11.87 -10.21 -11.75
N SER A 126 11.52 -10.45 -13.01
CA SER A 126 12.40 -11.11 -13.98
C SER A 126 12.78 -10.18 -15.11
N TYR A 127 14.03 -10.23 -15.53
CA TYR A 127 14.60 -9.38 -16.58
C TYR A 127 15.37 -10.23 -17.61
N ALA A 128 15.55 -9.68 -18.80
CA ALA A 128 16.40 -10.28 -19.82
C ALA A 128 17.89 -10.27 -19.40
N SER A 129 18.32 -9.20 -18.72
CA SER A 129 19.68 -9.00 -18.20
C SER A 129 19.65 -8.10 -16.95
N ASP A 130 20.79 -7.94 -16.30
CA ASP A 130 21.03 -7.01 -15.19
C ASP A 130 21.05 -5.53 -15.59
N SER A 131 21.15 -5.24 -16.89
CA SER A 131 21.10 -3.88 -17.45
C SER A 131 19.74 -3.51 -18.05
N ALA A 132 18.73 -4.38 -17.94
CA ALA A 132 17.43 -4.15 -18.57
C ALA A 132 16.66 -3.02 -17.89
N GLU A 133 16.10 -2.12 -18.68
CA GLU A 133 15.33 -0.95 -18.20
C GLU A 133 13.89 -1.31 -17.79
N ASN A 134 13.39 -2.47 -18.21
CA ASN A 134 12.03 -2.90 -17.92
C ASN A 134 12.00 -4.38 -17.51
N ALA A 135 11.16 -4.69 -16.53
CA ALA A 135 10.88 -6.06 -16.14
C ALA A 135 10.05 -6.79 -17.21
N LEU A 136 10.30 -8.07 -17.37
CA LEU A 136 9.50 -8.95 -18.23
C LEU A 136 8.26 -9.46 -17.52
N ALA A 137 8.37 -9.69 -16.21
CA ALA A 137 7.28 -10.16 -15.37
C ALA A 137 7.55 -9.83 -13.90
N MET A 138 6.48 -9.81 -13.13
CA MET A 138 6.47 -9.62 -11.68
C MET A 138 5.64 -10.74 -11.04
N LEU A 139 6.13 -11.27 -9.92
CA LEU A 139 5.44 -12.24 -9.08
C LEU A 139 5.38 -11.71 -7.64
N PRO A 140 4.19 -11.41 -7.10
CA PRO A 140 4.03 -11.18 -5.66
C PRO A 140 4.45 -12.44 -4.89
N LEU A 141 5.39 -12.29 -3.97
CA LEU A 141 5.89 -13.42 -3.17
C LEU A 141 4.97 -13.81 -2.00
N PRO A 142 4.23 -12.90 -1.33
CA PRO A 142 3.36 -13.29 -0.22
C PRO A 142 2.42 -14.45 -0.59
N GLY A 143 2.48 -15.53 0.18
CA GLY A 143 1.69 -16.75 -0.04
C GLY A 143 2.28 -17.75 -1.05
N CYS A 144 3.44 -17.47 -1.67
CA CYS A 144 4.15 -18.48 -2.46
C CYS A 144 4.76 -19.57 -1.56
N GLU A 145 4.79 -20.82 -2.03
CA GLU A 145 5.58 -21.86 -1.39
C GLU A 145 6.98 -21.92 -1.99
N VAL A 146 8.02 -21.84 -1.17
CA VAL A 146 9.43 -21.93 -1.58
C VAL A 146 10.03 -23.22 -1.00
N LYS A 147 10.61 -24.07 -1.85
CA LYS A 147 11.17 -25.37 -1.43
C LYS A 147 12.50 -25.66 -2.13
N MET A 148 13.40 -26.36 -1.44
CA MET A 148 14.54 -26.97 -2.12
C MET A 148 14.03 -28.03 -3.10
N SER A 149 14.64 -28.14 -4.28
CA SER A 149 14.37 -29.26 -5.17
C SER A 149 15.35 -30.42 -4.87
N GLY A 150 15.03 -31.62 -5.37
CA GLY A 150 15.97 -32.75 -5.33
C GLY A 150 17.17 -32.60 -6.28
N GLU A 151 17.18 -31.58 -7.14
CA GLU A 151 18.27 -31.29 -8.07
C GLU A 151 19.28 -30.34 -7.41
N ARG A 152 20.58 -30.55 -7.72
CA ARG A 152 21.67 -29.73 -7.15
C ARG A 152 21.47 -28.24 -7.51
N LEU A 153 21.75 -27.35 -6.55
CA LEU A 153 21.71 -25.90 -6.72
C LEU A 153 20.38 -25.38 -7.29
N THR A 154 19.28 -26.05 -6.94
CA THR A 154 17.97 -25.77 -7.51
C THR A 154 16.92 -25.66 -6.41
N PHE A 155 15.98 -24.74 -6.58
CA PHE A 155 14.81 -24.57 -5.72
C PHE A 155 13.56 -24.33 -6.56
N THR A 156 12.40 -24.48 -5.93
CA THR A 156 11.10 -24.26 -6.55
C THR A 156 10.34 -23.14 -5.87
N ILE A 157 9.58 -22.40 -6.67
CA ILE A 157 8.61 -21.41 -6.21
C ILE A 157 7.27 -21.85 -6.77
N LYS A 158 6.29 -22.11 -5.91
CA LYS A 158 4.93 -22.45 -6.31
C LYS A 158 3.98 -21.33 -5.93
N HIS A 159 3.19 -20.89 -6.89
CA HIS A 159 2.13 -19.90 -6.70
C HIS A 159 0.86 -20.43 -7.35
N MET A 160 -0.16 -20.72 -6.53
CA MET A 160 -1.39 -21.39 -6.95
C MET A 160 -1.06 -22.75 -7.64
N GLU A 161 -1.47 -22.92 -8.89
CA GLU A 161 -1.23 -24.14 -9.68
C GLU A 161 0.09 -24.11 -10.47
N ARG A 162 0.83 -22.99 -10.43
CA ARG A 162 2.08 -22.83 -11.18
C ARG A 162 3.27 -23.13 -10.30
N GLN A 163 4.17 -23.97 -10.79
CA GLN A 163 5.45 -24.23 -10.17
C GLN A 163 6.58 -23.80 -11.11
N TYR A 164 7.53 -23.07 -10.57
CA TYR A 164 8.73 -22.60 -11.23
C TYR A 164 9.93 -23.29 -10.63
N THR A 165 10.90 -23.67 -11.47
CA THR A 165 12.16 -24.24 -11.01
C THR A 165 13.30 -23.30 -11.35
N VAL A 166 14.13 -22.98 -10.37
CA VAL A 166 15.22 -22.01 -10.48
C VAL A 166 16.53 -22.69 -10.09
N SER A 167 17.51 -22.68 -10.99
CA SER A 167 18.85 -23.19 -10.77
C SER A 167 19.86 -22.05 -10.72
N VAL A 168 20.81 -22.14 -9.80
CA VAL A 168 21.82 -21.12 -9.51
C VAL A 168 23.23 -21.71 -9.59
N ASP A 169 24.24 -20.85 -9.56
CA ASP A 169 25.62 -21.25 -9.88
C ASP A 169 26.40 -21.82 -8.68
N ASN A 170 26.00 -21.48 -7.46
CA ASN A 170 26.69 -21.94 -6.24
C ASN A 170 25.75 -22.02 -5.02
N GLU A 171 26.23 -22.70 -3.99
CA GLU A 171 25.48 -22.94 -2.74
C GLU A 171 25.19 -21.65 -1.98
N GLN A 172 26.12 -20.69 -1.99
CA GLN A 172 25.92 -19.39 -1.33
C GLN A 172 24.76 -18.63 -1.97
N ALA A 173 24.65 -18.67 -3.31
CA ALA A 173 23.53 -18.09 -4.02
C ALA A 173 22.22 -18.82 -3.69
N GLN A 174 22.23 -20.16 -3.61
CA GLN A 174 21.05 -20.95 -3.25
C GLN A 174 20.57 -20.60 -1.84
N ILE A 175 21.47 -20.54 -0.86
CA ILE A 175 21.16 -20.18 0.53
C ILE A 175 20.56 -18.78 0.60
N LYS A 176 21.17 -17.79 -0.08
CA LYS A 176 20.64 -16.41 -0.12
C LYS A 176 19.27 -16.34 -0.76
N TRP A 177 19.06 -17.01 -1.89
CA TRP A 177 17.76 -17.08 -2.55
C TRP A 177 16.70 -17.67 -1.63
N MET A 178 16.97 -18.82 -1.01
CA MET A 178 16.03 -19.46 -0.10
C MET A 178 15.69 -18.57 1.09
N ALA A 179 16.67 -17.93 1.71
CA ALA A 179 16.44 -17.05 2.86
C ALA A 179 15.59 -15.82 2.50
N VAL A 180 15.92 -15.15 1.38
CA VAL A 180 15.20 -13.94 0.95
C VAL A 180 13.78 -14.27 0.49
N LEU A 181 13.61 -15.36 -0.25
CA LEU A 181 12.30 -15.79 -0.74
C LEU A 181 11.41 -16.27 0.41
N ASP A 182 11.95 -16.98 1.40
CA ASP A 182 11.20 -17.41 2.59
C ASP A 182 10.72 -16.21 3.42
N LEU A 183 11.59 -15.22 3.66
CA LEU A 183 11.19 -13.98 4.34
C LEU A 183 10.11 -13.22 3.56
N ALA A 184 10.28 -13.10 2.24
CA ALA A 184 9.33 -12.37 1.40
C ALA A 184 7.99 -13.11 1.21
N SER A 185 7.98 -14.45 1.16
CA SER A 185 6.76 -15.23 1.02
C SER A 185 5.89 -15.23 2.28
N ASN A 186 6.53 -15.06 3.45
CA ASN A 186 5.86 -14.94 4.73
C ASN A 186 5.57 -13.48 5.13
N ALA A 187 5.87 -12.51 4.27
CA ALA A 187 5.65 -11.11 4.58
C ALA A 187 4.15 -10.78 4.69
N VAL A 188 3.76 -10.16 5.80
CA VAL A 188 2.42 -9.58 5.96
C VAL A 188 2.45 -8.16 5.43
N LEU A 189 1.73 -7.91 4.34
CA LEU A 189 1.48 -6.56 3.85
C LEU A 189 0.65 -5.81 4.88
N ARG A 190 1.31 -5.05 5.76
CA ARG A 190 0.63 -4.13 6.67
C ARG A 190 0.07 -3.01 5.80
N GLU A 191 -1.26 -2.92 5.69
CA GLU A 191 -1.88 -1.67 5.27
C GLU A 191 -1.35 -0.57 6.21
N LYS A 192 -0.87 0.54 5.66
CA LYS A 192 -0.47 1.70 6.47
C LYS A 192 -1.72 2.25 7.17
N THR A 193 -2.05 1.69 8.32
CA THR A 193 -2.91 2.32 9.30
C THR A 193 -2.10 3.48 9.86
N ASN A 194 -2.32 4.68 9.32
CA ASN A 194 -1.65 5.89 9.76
C ASN A 194 -1.95 6.10 11.25
N LEU A 195 -0.93 5.95 12.10
CA LEU A 195 -0.88 6.46 13.48
C LEU A 195 -0.54 7.96 13.44
#